data_AF-A0A841U2I3-F1
#
_entry.id   AF-A0A841U2I3-F1
#
_cell.length_a   1.000
_cell.length_b   1.000
_cell.length_c   1.000
_cell.angle_alpha   90.00
_cell.angle_beta   90.00
_cell.angle_gamma   90.00
#
_symmetry.space_group_name_H-M   'P 1'
#
loop_
_entity.id
_entity.type
_entity.pdbx_description
1 polymer ?
#
loop_
_entity_poly.entity_id
_entity_poly.type
_entity_poly.pdbx_seq_one_letter_code
_entity_poly.pdbx_strand_id
1 'polypeptide(L)'
;MRGDHGLGGRRGHPSRGSRRAEDDGGGLGRPGHGGHSAQTFRRGRALAFLERLQVMRSTLAAQLGQPEFESIRPVISGELKAIDSVIQQFIHTFELREGVEPDGAGPEEKNL
;
A
#
# COMPACT_ATOMS: atom_id res chain seq x y z
N MET A 1 -6.76 49.64 -42.62
CA MET A 1 -6.00 49.47 -41.35
C MET A 1 -6.70 50.26 -40.25
N ARG A 2 -6.87 49.62 -39.06
CA ARG A 2 -7.44 50.11 -37.76
C ARG A 2 -8.99 50.13 -37.71
N GLY A 3 -9.72 49.33 -36.93
CA GLY A 3 -9.46 48.71 -35.60
C GLY A 3 -9.71 49.76 -34.52
N ASP A 4 -10.45 49.62 -33.43
CA ASP A 4 -11.05 48.50 -32.68
C ASP A 4 -12.05 49.18 -31.69
N HIS A 5 -13.22 48.56 -31.43
CA HIS A 5 -14.18 49.02 -30.42
C HIS A 5 -14.25 47.97 -29.31
N GLY A 6 -13.81 48.35 -28.10
CA GLY A 6 -13.83 47.43 -26.97
C GLY A 6 -13.86 48.11 -25.59
N LEU A 7 -14.99 47.91 -24.93
CA LEU A 7 -15.19 47.79 -23.48
C LEU A 7 -15.38 49.08 -22.66
N GLY A 8 -16.64 49.26 -22.27
CA GLY A 8 -17.11 50.29 -21.35
C GLY A 8 -17.07 49.88 -19.88
N GLY A 9 -17.23 50.91 -19.05
CA GLY A 9 -18.20 50.87 -17.96
C GLY A 9 -17.73 50.32 -16.62
N ARG A 10 -16.85 51.07 -15.95
CA ARG A 10 -16.68 51.02 -14.50
C ARG A 10 -18.01 51.35 -13.79
N ARG A 11 -18.46 50.51 -12.86
CA ARG A 11 -19.44 50.88 -11.82
C ARG A 11 -18.76 50.80 -10.46
N GLY A 12 -18.87 51.88 -9.69
CA GLY A 12 -18.44 51.95 -8.30
C GLY A 12 -19.58 52.40 -7.37
N HIS A 13 -19.34 52.13 -6.08
CA HIS A 13 -19.95 52.65 -4.83
C HIS A 13 -21.23 51.99 -4.27
N PRO A 14 -21.46 52.00 -2.92
CA PRO A 14 -20.62 52.45 -1.79
C PRO A 14 -20.54 51.51 -0.55
N SER A 15 -19.63 51.86 0.36
CA SER A 15 -19.39 51.29 1.71
C SER A 15 -20.58 51.41 2.68
N ARG A 16 -20.76 50.40 3.56
CA ARG A 16 -21.25 50.53 4.95
C ARG A 16 -21.10 49.20 5.71
N GLY A 17 -20.47 49.24 6.88
CA GLY A 17 -20.66 48.23 7.94
C GLY A 17 -19.42 47.46 8.36
N SER A 18 -18.67 48.03 9.30
CA SER A 18 -17.71 47.32 10.15
C SER A 18 -18.44 46.34 11.06
N ARG A 19 -18.17 45.03 10.94
CA ARG A 19 -18.15 44.06 12.06
C ARG A 19 -17.11 42.97 11.77
N ARG A 20 -16.10 42.93 12.64
CA ARG A 20 -15.13 41.86 12.85
C ARG A 20 -15.84 40.50 12.98
N ALA A 21 -15.43 39.55 12.17
CA ALA A 21 -15.17 38.19 12.60
C ALA A 21 -13.99 37.69 11.76
N GLU A 22 -12.89 37.43 12.43
CA GLU A 22 -11.71 36.75 11.89
C GLU A 22 -12.15 35.35 11.46
N ASP A 23 -12.41 35.15 10.16
CA ASP A 23 -12.54 33.81 9.56
C ASP A 23 -11.13 33.38 9.14
N ASP A 24 -10.46 32.88 10.17
CA ASP A 24 -9.15 32.28 10.16
C ASP A 24 -9.16 31.01 9.29
N GLY A 25 -8.13 30.86 8.47
CA GLY A 25 -7.67 29.53 8.07
C GLY A 25 -8.22 29.01 6.75
N GLY A 26 -7.41 29.15 5.72
CA GLY A 26 -7.60 28.48 4.44
C GLY A 26 -7.86 26.98 4.60
N GLY A 27 -8.72 26.46 3.71
CA GLY A 27 -8.99 25.04 3.56
C GLY A 27 -7.72 24.26 3.25
N LEU A 28 -6.99 23.88 4.30
CA LEU A 28 -5.89 22.94 4.25
C LEU A 28 -6.48 21.54 4.11
N GLY A 29 -6.11 20.90 3.02
CA GLY A 29 -6.44 19.52 2.72
C GLY A 29 -6.26 18.61 3.93
N ARG A 30 -7.31 17.87 4.22
CA ARG A 30 -7.39 16.83 5.25
C ARG A 30 -6.13 15.94 5.22
N PRO A 31 -5.30 15.90 6.29
CA PRO A 31 -4.11 15.07 6.30
C PRO A 31 -4.49 13.59 6.50
N GLY A 32 -4.12 12.73 5.54
CA GLY A 32 -3.42 11.49 5.89
C GLY A 32 -4.20 10.21 6.22
N HIS A 33 -5.49 10.03 5.89
CA HIS A 33 -6.17 8.73 6.10
C HIS A 33 -5.97 7.67 4.98
N GLY A 34 -5.14 7.97 3.97
CA GLY A 34 -4.86 7.05 2.85
C GLY A 34 -3.67 6.10 3.05
N GLY A 35 -2.84 6.29 4.08
CA GLY A 35 -1.60 5.52 4.28
C GLY A 35 -1.84 4.11 4.83
N HIS A 36 -2.51 4.00 5.97
CA HIS A 36 -2.75 2.71 6.65
C HIS A 36 -3.71 1.78 5.90
N SER A 37 -4.76 2.33 5.28
CA SER A 37 -5.72 1.56 4.48
C SER A 37 -5.10 1.02 3.18
N ALA A 38 -4.26 1.82 2.51
CA ALA A 38 -3.51 1.36 1.35
C ALA A 38 -2.43 0.34 1.72
N GLN A 39 -1.77 0.50 2.88
CA GLN A 39 -0.76 -0.44 3.37
C GLN A 39 -1.35 -1.81 3.72
N THR A 40 -2.51 -1.84 4.39
CA THR A 40 -3.24 -3.10 4.70
C THR A 40 -3.74 -3.80 3.44
N PHE A 41 -4.23 -3.05 2.45
CA PHE A 41 -4.62 -3.63 1.15
C PHE A 41 -3.43 -4.25 0.41
N ARG A 42 -2.29 -3.54 0.36
CA ARG A 42 -1.06 -4.05 -0.29
C ARG A 42 -0.55 -5.31 0.42
N ARG A 43 -0.52 -5.32 1.75
CA ARG A 43 -0.15 -6.50 2.55
C ARG A 43 -1.10 -7.67 2.30
N GLY A 44 -2.41 -7.44 2.30
CA GLY A 44 -3.40 -8.48 2.02
C GLY A 44 -3.23 -9.10 0.63
N ARG A 45 -2.97 -8.28 -0.40
CA ARG A 45 -2.68 -8.77 -1.76
C ARG A 45 -1.36 -9.53 -1.84
N ALA A 46 -0.33 -9.09 -1.13
CA ALA A 46 0.95 -9.77 -1.08
C ALA A 46 0.82 -11.16 -0.41
N LEU A 47 0.09 -11.26 0.70
CA LEU A 47 -0.18 -12.53 1.36
C LEU A 47 -0.97 -13.50 0.47
N ALA A 48 -2.01 -13.03 -0.23
CA ALA A 48 -2.76 -13.85 -1.17
C ALA A 48 -1.90 -14.33 -2.35
N PHE A 49 -0.92 -13.53 -2.79
CA PHE A 49 0.03 -13.96 -3.80
C PHE A 49 1.02 -15.01 -3.27
N LEU A 50 1.54 -14.80 -2.06
CA LEU A 50 2.42 -15.73 -1.38
C LEU A 50 1.74 -17.10 -1.18
N GLU A 51 0.47 -17.13 -0.82
CA GLU A 51 -0.34 -18.36 -0.72
C GLU A 51 -0.34 -19.14 -2.04
N ARG A 52 -0.53 -18.47 -3.18
CA ARG A 52 -0.49 -19.13 -4.51
C ARG A 52 0.88 -19.74 -4.79
N LEU A 53 1.97 -19.05 -4.44
CA LEU A 53 3.32 -19.60 -4.58
C LEU A 53 3.53 -20.84 -3.70
N GLN A 54 2.98 -20.84 -2.48
CA GLN A 54 3.04 -22.01 -1.60
C GLN A 54 2.26 -23.21 -2.16
N VAL A 55 1.11 -22.98 -2.80
CA VAL A 55 0.35 -24.04 -3.50
C VAL A 55 1.15 -24.60 -4.67
N MET A 56 1.80 -23.75 -5.47
CA MET A 56 2.66 -24.21 -6.56
C MET A 56 3.84 -25.04 -6.03
N ARG A 57 4.49 -24.55 -4.96
CA ARG A 57 5.60 -25.24 -4.30
C ARG A 57 5.19 -26.62 -3.80
N SER A 58 4.06 -26.73 -3.10
CA SER A 58 3.57 -28.01 -2.57
C SER A 58 3.21 -28.99 -3.70
N THR A 59 2.63 -28.48 -4.78
CA THR A 59 2.32 -29.28 -5.98
C THR A 59 3.58 -29.87 -6.60
N LEU A 60 4.60 -29.05 -6.86
CA LEU A 60 5.88 -29.50 -7.42
C LEU A 60 6.59 -30.50 -6.48
N ALA A 61 6.57 -30.25 -5.18
CA ALA A 61 7.13 -31.17 -4.19
C ALA A 61 6.41 -32.53 -4.18
N ALA A 62 5.08 -32.54 -4.31
CA ALA A 62 4.30 -33.77 -4.39
C ALA A 62 4.58 -34.55 -5.69
N GLN A 63 4.81 -33.85 -6.81
CA GLN A 63 5.16 -34.49 -8.08
C GLN A 63 6.51 -35.22 -8.02
N LEU A 64 7.49 -34.71 -7.26
CA LEU A 64 8.79 -35.38 -7.10
C LEU A 64 8.70 -36.75 -6.40
N GLY A 65 7.60 -37.04 -5.71
CA GLY A 65 7.34 -38.34 -5.07
C GLY A 65 6.60 -39.33 -5.96
N GLN A 66 6.15 -38.93 -7.16
CA GLN A 66 5.30 -39.73 -8.02
C GLN A 66 6.10 -40.36 -9.18
N PRO A 67 5.97 -41.67 -9.41
CA PRO A 67 6.76 -42.39 -10.40
C PRO A 67 6.48 -41.94 -11.84
N GLU A 68 5.28 -41.43 -12.14
CA GLU A 68 4.96 -40.89 -13.47
C GLU A 68 5.84 -39.72 -13.90
N PHE A 69 6.49 -39.02 -12.95
CA PHE A 69 7.33 -37.87 -13.24
C PHE A 69 8.83 -38.18 -13.23
N GLU A 70 9.25 -39.44 -13.08
CA GLU A 70 10.67 -39.83 -12.94
C GLU A 70 11.53 -39.28 -14.10
N SER A 71 11.02 -39.37 -15.33
CA SER A 71 11.72 -38.90 -16.54
C SER A 71 11.95 -37.39 -16.60
N ILE A 72 11.17 -36.61 -15.85
CA ILE A 72 11.24 -35.13 -15.83
C ILE A 72 11.63 -34.58 -14.45
N ARG A 73 12.07 -35.42 -13.50
CA ARG A 73 12.50 -34.99 -12.16
C ARG A 73 13.51 -33.85 -12.14
N PRO A 74 14.52 -33.78 -13.04
CA PRO A 74 15.45 -32.65 -13.06
C PRO A 74 14.76 -31.32 -13.34
N VAL A 75 13.74 -31.32 -14.20
CA VAL A 75 12.95 -30.14 -14.55
C VAL A 75 12.12 -29.70 -13.35
N ILE A 76 11.34 -30.61 -12.76
CA ILE A 76 10.49 -30.31 -11.58
C ILE A 76 11.34 -29.83 -10.40
N SER A 77 12.52 -30.43 -10.20
CA SER A 77 13.46 -30.00 -9.16
C SER A 77 14.00 -28.59 -9.41
N GLY A 78 14.26 -28.24 -10.67
CA GLY A 78 14.66 -26.89 -11.07
C GLY A 78 13.54 -25.86 -10.84
N GLU A 79 12.32 -26.19 -11.25
CA GLU A 79 11.14 -25.34 -11.04
C GLU A 79 10.84 -25.13 -9.54
N LEU A 80 10.92 -26.20 -8.73
CA LEU A 80 10.72 -26.09 -7.28
C LEU A 80 11.74 -25.14 -6.66
N LYS A 81 13.02 -25.25 -7.03
CA LYS A 81 14.07 -24.32 -6.58
C LYS A 81 13.82 -22.88 -7.02
N ALA A 82 13.32 -22.68 -8.23
CA ALA A 82 12.96 -21.35 -8.73
C ALA A 82 11.82 -20.74 -7.89
N ILE A 83 10.77 -21.51 -7.63
CA ILE A 83 9.65 -21.08 -6.78
C ILE A 83 10.11 -20.78 -5.35
N ASP A 84 10.96 -21.63 -4.76
CA ASP A 84 11.55 -21.39 -3.44
C ASP A 84 12.30 -20.05 -3.40
N SER A 85 13.11 -19.76 -4.42
CA SER A 85 13.86 -18.51 -4.51
C SER A 85 12.92 -17.30 -4.65
N VAL A 86 11.88 -17.39 -5.49
CA VAL A 86 10.89 -16.33 -5.65
C VAL A 86 10.13 -16.08 -4.35
N ILE A 87 9.74 -17.13 -3.62
CA ILE A 87 9.09 -17.00 -2.30
C ILE A 87 9.98 -16.23 -1.33
N GLN A 88 11.25 -16.61 -1.22
CA GLN A 88 12.19 -15.95 -0.31
C GLN A 88 12.40 -14.47 -0.66
N GLN A 89 12.60 -14.17 -1.95
CA GLN A 89 12.72 -12.80 -2.44
C GLN A 89 11.45 -12.01 -2.16
N PHE A 90 10.28 -12.59 -2.45
CA PHE A 90 8.98 -11.93 -2.24
C PHE A 90 8.73 -11.60 -0.76
N ILE A 91 8.99 -12.55 0.15
CA ILE A 91 8.86 -12.31 1.60
C ILE A 91 9.79 -11.17 2.04
N HIS A 92 11.02 -11.14 1.53
CA HIS A 92 11.97 -10.08 1.87
C HIS A 92 11.55 -8.72 1.31
N THR A 93 11.20 -8.65 0.01
CA THR A 93 10.79 -7.41 -0.67
C THR A 93 9.55 -6.77 -0.06
N PHE A 94 8.61 -7.58 0.40
CA PHE A 94 7.35 -7.10 1.00
C PHE A 94 7.36 -7.13 2.53
N GLU A 95 8.52 -7.43 3.15
CA GLU A 95 8.68 -7.51 4.61
C GLU A 95 7.58 -8.35 5.28
N LEU A 96 7.18 -9.46 4.65
CA LEU A 96 6.04 -10.27 5.08
C LEU A 96 6.36 -11.18 6.28
N ARG A 97 7.59 -11.10 6.82
CA ARG A 97 7.93 -11.77 8.07
C ARG A 97 6.99 -11.23 9.13
N GLU A 98 6.34 -12.11 9.87
CA GLU A 98 5.50 -11.71 11.01
C GLU A 98 6.30 -10.72 11.85
N GLY A 99 5.91 -9.45 11.77
CA GLY A 99 6.24 -8.50 12.81
C GLY A 99 5.67 -9.13 14.07
N VAL A 100 6.56 -9.60 14.93
CA VAL A 100 6.41 -9.34 16.35
C VAL A 100 6.20 -7.83 16.45
N GLU A 101 4.96 -7.40 16.32
CA GLU A 101 4.52 -6.14 16.88
C GLU A 101 4.79 -6.32 18.39
N PRO A 102 5.66 -5.52 19.03
CA PRO A 102 5.60 -5.39 20.47
C PRO A 102 4.27 -4.69 20.78
N ASP A 103 3.21 -5.49 20.85
CA ASP A 103 1.90 -5.02 21.27
C ASP A 103 2.01 -4.65 22.75
N GLY A 104 2.03 -3.34 23.02
CA GLY A 104 1.85 -2.78 24.35
C GLY A 104 3.11 -2.72 25.21
N ALA A 105 3.71 -1.53 25.27
CA ALA A 105 4.22 -1.03 26.53
C ALA A 105 3.08 -1.05 27.57
N GLY A 106 3.03 -2.10 28.40
CA GLY A 106 2.28 -2.07 29.66
C GLY A 106 2.99 -1.14 30.64
N PRO A 107 2.26 -0.32 31.42
CA PRO A 107 2.86 0.74 32.23
C PRO A 107 3.74 0.14 33.33
N GLU A 108 4.83 0.84 33.66
CA GLU A 108 5.50 0.66 34.95
C GLU A 108 4.48 0.87 36.07
N GLU A 109 4.02 -0.21 36.70
CA GLU A 109 3.50 -0.12 38.07
C GLU A 109 4.70 -0.02 39.02
N LYS A 110 5.09 1.23 39.28
CA LYS A 110 5.64 1.60 40.59
C LYS A 110 4.49 1.56 41.58
N ASN A 111 4.40 0.52 42.41
CA ASN A 111 3.71 0.40 43.71
C ASN A 111 3.82 -1.08 44.12
N LEU A 112 4.36 -1.51 45.25
CA LEU A 112 4.72 -0.94 46.54
C LEU A 112 5.92 -1.70 47.11
#